data_AF-A0A533RTW6-F1
#
_entry.id   AF-A0A533RTW6-F1
#
_cell.length_a   1.000
_cell.length_b   1.000
_cell.length_c   1.000
_cell.angle_alpha   90.00
_cell.angle_beta   90.00
_cell.angle_gamma   90.00
#
_symmetry.space_group_name_H-M   'P 1'
#
loop_
_entity.id
_entity.type
_entity.pdbx_description
1 polymer ?
#
loop_
_entity_poly.entity_id
_entity_poly.type
_entity_poly.pdbx_seq_one_letter_code
_entity_poly.pdbx_strand_id
1 'polypeptide(L)'
;MIQQIQDYFKSLIPANTPPEIEAQGNIRPVQERILQTTLLFTSLLAVLMFIFIVPALLREGQNSGAFFLSVIGATFIALTLWRKAAYGLKAQLLIITLFLLSMTTFAQSGLNPYSGAILFCYITFTTVLFGVKAGWRSILLSAVGLGFIAFAFRSQVFTPQLYALDATATVNWLLFGILLVVVFGLSVSAIGIVLNALSTNLEKVSFFSTNLEDEQKKVATLLEKSTSQLERRETQLRTASQISRDFSTMMDPKTLLDKVVNSVRENFNLYYVGIFVLDSDGRYAVLRAGTGDAGEKMIEANHRLEVGGASMIGWCVSNRQARIALDVGAEQVRFNNPYLP
;
A
#
# COMPACT_ATOMS: atom_id res chain seq x y z
N MET A 1 -26.60 -5.58 -30.07
CA MET A 1 -27.76 -5.61 -29.15
C MET A 1 -27.56 -6.59 -27.99
N ILE A 2 -27.30 -7.89 -28.22
CA ILE A 2 -27.06 -8.88 -27.15
C ILE A 2 -25.85 -8.52 -26.26
N GLN A 3 -24.77 -8.02 -26.85
CA GLN A 3 -23.56 -7.63 -26.10
C GLN A 3 -23.79 -6.38 -25.23
N GLN A 4 -24.55 -5.39 -25.72
CA GLN A 4 -24.97 -4.24 -24.92
C GLN A 4 -25.88 -4.64 -23.74
N ILE A 5 -26.72 -5.66 -23.92
CA ILE A 5 -27.56 -6.21 -22.84
C ILE A 5 -26.70 -6.95 -21.82
N GLN A 6 -25.75 -7.79 -22.27
CA GLN A 6 -24.81 -8.49 -21.39
C GLN A 6 -23.92 -7.53 -20.60
N ASP A 7 -23.40 -6.50 -21.27
CA ASP A 7 -22.60 -5.46 -20.64
C ASP A 7 -23.43 -4.70 -19.62
N TYR A 8 -24.70 -4.40 -19.91
CA TYR A 8 -25.65 -3.80 -18.96
C TYR A 8 -25.89 -4.66 -17.72
N PHE A 9 -26.04 -5.99 -17.86
CA PHE A 9 -26.19 -6.90 -16.72
C PHE A 9 -24.92 -7.02 -15.88
N LYS A 10 -23.73 -7.10 -16.51
CA LYS A 10 -22.44 -7.04 -15.79
C LYS A 10 -22.24 -5.71 -15.04
N SER A 11 -22.89 -4.68 -15.54
CA SER A 11 -22.89 -3.33 -14.99
C SER A 11 -23.70 -3.17 -13.71
N LEU A 12 -24.65 -4.09 -13.48
CA LEU A 12 -25.46 -4.16 -12.28
C LEU A 12 -24.74 -4.89 -11.13
N ILE A 13 -23.60 -5.54 -11.38
CA ILE A 13 -22.88 -6.28 -10.35
C ILE A 13 -22.25 -5.26 -9.36
N PRO A 14 -22.48 -5.37 -8.04
CA PRO A 14 -21.95 -4.42 -7.05
C PRO A 14 -20.41 -4.29 -7.01
N ALA A 15 -19.70 -5.25 -7.61
CA ALA A 15 -18.25 -5.24 -7.75
C ALA A 15 -17.75 -4.35 -8.91
N ASN A 16 -18.65 -3.83 -9.76
CA ASN A 16 -18.32 -3.02 -10.93
C ASN A 16 -18.57 -1.53 -10.65
N THR A 17 -17.64 -0.91 -9.91
CA THR A 17 -17.67 0.52 -9.58
C THR A 17 -17.33 1.37 -10.82
N PRO A 18 -18.12 2.41 -11.15
CA PRO A 18 -17.79 3.32 -12.24
C PRO A 18 -16.41 3.99 -12.01
N PRO A 19 -15.55 4.12 -13.03
CA PRO A 19 -14.19 4.64 -12.88
C PRO A 19 -14.16 6.10 -12.35
N GLU A 20 -15.21 6.89 -12.62
CA GLU A 20 -15.37 8.25 -12.07
C GLU A 20 -15.49 8.28 -10.53
N ILE A 21 -16.00 7.20 -9.92
CA ILE A 21 -16.19 7.06 -8.47
C ILE A 21 -14.91 6.50 -7.83
N GLU A 22 -14.18 5.64 -8.53
CA GLU A 22 -12.86 5.13 -8.09
C GLU A 22 -11.82 6.25 -7.95
N ALA A 23 -11.89 7.27 -8.82
CA ALA A 23 -11.00 8.43 -8.75
C ALA A 23 -11.25 9.35 -7.53
N GLN A 24 -12.36 9.18 -6.80
CA GLN A 24 -12.77 10.07 -5.72
C GLN A 24 -12.36 9.58 -4.31
N GLY A 25 -11.44 8.61 -4.24
CA GLY A 25 -10.81 8.12 -3.01
C GLY A 25 -11.35 6.77 -2.52
N ASN A 26 -10.70 6.19 -1.50
CA ASN A 26 -10.94 4.79 -1.10
C ASN A 26 -12.33 4.51 -0.48
N ILE A 27 -13.05 5.53 -0.04
CA ILE A 27 -14.33 5.37 0.68
C ILE A 27 -15.53 5.32 -0.29
N ARG A 28 -15.54 6.15 -1.35
CA ARG A 28 -16.70 6.26 -2.26
C ARG A 28 -17.01 4.97 -3.04
N PRO A 29 -16.02 4.19 -3.52
CA PRO A 29 -16.27 2.89 -4.13
C PRO A 29 -16.97 1.91 -3.18
N VAL A 30 -16.58 1.91 -1.90
CA VAL A 30 -17.20 1.08 -0.87
C VAL A 30 -18.65 1.50 -0.65
N GLN A 31 -18.91 2.80 -0.56
CA GLN A 31 -20.27 3.34 -0.41
C GLN A 31 -21.17 3.06 -1.61
N GLU A 32 -20.64 3.16 -2.83
CA GLU A 32 -21.37 2.80 -4.06
C GLU A 32 -21.70 1.31 -4.08
N ARG A 33 -20.73 0.44 -3.71
CA ARG A 33 -20.96 -1.00 -3.61
C ARG A 33 -22.05 -1.36 -2.61
N ILE A 34 -22.10 -0.69 -1.46
CA ILE A 34 -23.16 -0.86 -0.47
C ILE A 34 -24.51 -0.45 -1.08
N LEU A 35 -24.58 0.75 -1.65
CA LEU A 35 -25.81 1.27 -2.27
C LEU A 35 -26.34 0.33 -3.36
N GLN A 36 -25.49 -0.13 -4.27
CA GLN A 36 -25.88 -1.05 -5.34
C GLN A 36 -26.29 -2.43 -4.82
N THR A 37 -25.56 -2.99 -3.84
CA THR A 37 -25.92 -4.28 -3.23
C THR A 37 -27.30 -4.20 -2.58
N THR A 38 -27.57 -3.11 -1.84
CA THR A 38 -28.87 -2.88 -1.20
C THR A 38 -29.97 -2.67 -2.23
N LEU A 39 -29.76 -1.84 -3.24
CA LEU A 39 -30.75 -1.59 -4.30
C LEU A 39 -31.08 -2.86 -5.10
N LEU A 40 -30.10 -3.72 -5.40
CA LEU A 40 -30.36 -4.99 -6.08
C LEU A 40 -31.14 -5.95 -5.19
N PHE A 41 -30.73 -6.12 -3.94
CA PHE A 41 -31.38 -7.05 -3.03
C PHE A 41 -32.81 -6.62 -2.72
N THR A 42 -33.03 -5.32 -2.46
CA THR A 42 -34.37 -4.76 -2.22
C THR A 42 -35.26 -4.84 -3.47
N SER A 43 -34.71 -4.65 -4.67
CA SER A 43 -35.46 -4.83 -5.92
C SER A 43 -35.82 -6.28 -6.20
N LEU A 44 -34.93 -7.23 -5.94
CA LEU A 44 -35.23 -8.66 -6.02
C LEU A 44 -36.35 -9.03 -5.03
N LEU A 45 -36.26 -8.54 -3.79
CA LEU A 45 -37.29 -8.73 -2.79
C LEU A 45 -38.61 -8.09 -3.21
N ALA A 46 -38.59 -6.87 -3.76
CA ALA A 46 -39.78 -6.17 -4.22
C ALA A 46 -40.53 -6.97 -5.30
N VAL A 47 -39.80 -7.60 -6.22
CA VAL A 47 -40.40 -8.49 -7.23
C VAL A 47 -41.07 -9.70 -6.58
N LEU A 48 -40.42 -10.34 -5.60
CA LEU A 48 -41.01 -11.47 -4.87
C LEU A 48 -42.25 -11.04 -4.09
N MET A 49 -42.19 -9.91 -3.37
CA MET A 49 -43.32 -9.37 -2.63
C MET A 49 -44.48 -9.01 -3.57
N PHE A 50 -44.18 -8.47 -4.75
CA PHE A 50 -45.21 -8.17 -5.76
C PHE A 50 -45.91 -9.44 -6.27
N ILE A 51 -45.18 -10.54 -6.47
CA ILE A 51 -45.74 -11.80 -6.96
C ILE A 51 -46.58 -12.51 -5.90
N PHE A 52 -46.12 -12.55 -4.65
CA PHE A 52 -46.74 -13.37 -3.60
C PHE A 52 -47.71 -12.60 -2.70
N ILE A 53 -47.42 -11.33 -2.39
CA ILE A 53 -48.12 -10.59 -1.33
C ILE A 53 -49.16 -9.63 -1.88
N VAL A 54 -48.88 -8.94 -2.98
CA VAL A 54 -49.86 -8.04 -3.60
C VAL A 54 -51.17 -8.78 -3.96
N PRO A 55 -51.15 -9.99 -4.55
CA PRO A 55 -52.38 -10.73 -4.80
C PRO A 55 -53.10 -11.16 -3.52
N ALA A 56 -52.36 -11.51 -2.46
CA ALA A 56 -52.93 -11.86 -1.17
C ALA A 56 -53.66 -10.66 -0.53
N LEU A 57 -53.03 -9.48 -0.54
CA LEU A 57 -53.63 -8.24 -0.04
C LEU A 57 -54.90 -7.85 -0.81
N LEU A 58 -54.89 -7.99 -2.14
CA LEU A 58 -56.06 -7.72 -2.97
C LEU A 58 -57.23 -8.68 -2.66
N ARG A 59 -56.95 -9.97 -2.39
CA ARG A 59 -57.96 -10.95 -2.00
C ARG A 59 -58.60 -10.65 -0.65
N GLU A 60 -57.85 -10.09 0.28
CA GLU A 60 -58.34 -9.64 1.59
C GLU A 60 -59.04 -8.27 1.55
N GLY A 61 -59.15 -7.64 0.37
CA GLY A 61 -59.75 -6.32 0.20
C GLY A 61 -58.86 -5.16 0.66
N GLN A 62 -57.59 -5.42 0.97
CA GLN A 62 -56.59 -4.41 1.41
C GLN A 62 -55.97 -3.67 0.20
N ASN A 63 -56.81 -3.06 -0.63
CA ASN A 63 -56.39 -2.41 -1.89
C ASN A 63 -55.38 -1.26 -1.69
N SER A 64 -55.50 -0.52 -0.59
CA SER A 64 -54.57 0.57 -0.25
C SER A 64 -53.16 0.04 0.05
N GLY A 65 -53.06 -1.02 0.85
CA GLY A 65 -51.78 -1.67 1.17
C GLY A 65 -51.09 -2.25 -0.07
N ALA A 66 -51.87 -2.91 -0.94
CA ALA A 66 -51.39 -3.44 -2.22
C ALA A 66 -50.82 -2.33 -3.14
N PHE A 67 -51.50 -1.18 -3.20
CA PHE A 67 -51.04 -0.02 -3.97
C PHE A 67 -49.72 0.55 -3.42
N PHE A 68 -49.64 0.81 -2.12
CA PHE A 68 -48.42 1.37 -1.51
C PHE A 68 -47.21 0.45 -1.68
N LEU A 69 -47.37 -0.86 -1.45
CA LEU A 69 -46.31 -1.84 -1.61
C LEU A 69 -45.80 -1.87 -3.06
N SER A 70 -46.70 -1.78 -4.04
CA SER A 70 -46.37 -1.77 -5.47
C SER A 70 -45.59 -0.51 -5.86
N VAL A 71 -46.01 0.67 -5.36
CA VAL A 71 -45.33 1.95 -5.63
C VAL A 71 -43.93 1.96 -5.01
N ILE A 72 -43.78 1.49 -3.77
CA ILE A 72 -42.47 1.39 -3.11
C ILE A 72 -41.57 0.43 -3.91
N GLY A 73 -42.06 -0.76 -4.24
CA GLY A 73 -41.30 -1.74 -5.02
C GLY A 73 -40.87 -1.21 -6.39
N ALA A 74 -41.78 -0.56 -7.12
CA ALA A 74 -41.47 0.08 -8.40
C ALA A 74 -40.41 1.18 -8.27
N THR A 75 -40.45 1.95 -7.17
CA THR A 75 -39.45 3.00 -6.91
C THR A 75 -38.07 2.40 -6.71
N PHE A 76 -37.92 1.33 -5.91
CA PHE A 76 -36.64 0.64 -5.74
C PHE A 76 -36.12 0.06 -7.06
N ILE A 77 -36.98 -0.60 -7.84
CA ILE A 77 -36.60 -1.16 -9.14
C ILE A 77 -36.15 -0.06 -10.11
N ALA A 78 -36.88 1.05 -10.16
CA ALA A 78 -36.50 2.19 -10.99
C ALA A 78 -35.15 2.77 -10.58
N LEU A 79 -34.88 2.91 -9.27
CA LEU A 79 -33.59 3.37 -8.75
C LEU A 79 -32.45 2.41 -9.09
N THR A 80 -32.69 1.10 -9.02
CA THR A 80 -31.71 0.06 -9.41
C THR A 80 -31.37 0.14 -10.90
N LEU A 81 -32.37 0.36 -11.76
CA LEU A 81 -32.18 0.45 -13.22
C LEU A 81 -31.61 1.80 -13.67
N TRP A 82 -31.72 2.86 -12.86
CA TRP A 82 -31.27 4.21 -13.20
C TRP A 82 -29.76 4.39 -13.03
N ARG A 83 -28.95 3.67 -13.82
CA ARG A 83 -27.48 3.63 -13.64
C ARG A 83 -26.78 4.98 -13.83
N LYS A 84 -27.24 5.83 -14.75
CA LYS A 84 -26.63 7.15 -15.04
C LYS A 84 -26.85 8.22 -13.97
N ALA A 85 -27.75 8.01 -13.01
CA ALA A 85 -27.97 9.00 -11.97
C ALA A 85 -26.76 9.08 -11.02
N ALA A 86 -26.39 10.31 -10.65
CA ALA A 86 -25.30 10.58 -9.73
C ALA A 86 -25.52 9.87 -8.39
N TYR A 87 -24.45 9.35 -7.79
CA TYR A 87 -24.46 8.66 -6.50
C TYR A 87 -25.26 9.41 -5.43
N GLY A 88 -25.00 10.72 -5.28
CA GLY A 88 -25.65 11.55 -4.26
C GLY A 88 -27.18 11.55 -4.37
N LEU A 89 -27.72 11.58 -5.59
CA LEU A 89 -29.16 11.58 -5.82
C LEU A 89 -29.78 10.23 -5.42
N LYS A 90 -29.16 9.12 -5.82
CA LYS A 90 -29.63 7.76 -5.46
C LYS A 90 -29.60 7.53 -3.95
N ALA A 91 -28.49 7.89 -3.31
CA ALA A 91 -28.31 7.73 -1.88
C ALA A 91 -29.32 8.59 -1.09
N GLN A 92 -29.58 9.82 -1.53
CA GLN A 92 -30.61 10.68 -0.93
C GLN A 92 -32.01 10.10 -1.10
N LEU A 93 -32.38 9.64 -2.31
CA LEU A 93 -33.69 9.04 -2.55
C LEU A 93 -33.90 7.78 -1.70
N LEU A 94 -32.91 6.91 -1.58
CA LEU A 94 -32.97 5.74 -0.71
C LEU A 94 -33.27 6.13 0.75
N ILE A 95 -32.52 7.09 1.28
CA ILE A 95 -32.66 7.55 2.67
C ILE A 95 -34.01 8.23 2.91
N ILE A 96 -34.47 9.07 1.96
CA ILE A 96 -35.78 9.72 2.04
C ILE A 96 -36.89 8.66 2.04
N THR A 97 -36.80 7.65 1.17
CA THR A 97 -37.79 6.57 1.12
C THR A 97 -37.81 5.77 2.43
N LEU A 98 -36.66 5.42 3.01
CA LEU A 98 -36.60 4.72 4.30
C LEU A 98 -37.16 5.56 5.44
N PHE A 99 -36.87 6.87 5.46
CA PHE A 99 -37.41 7.79 6.46
C PHE A 99 -38.93 7.90 6.37
N LEU A 100 -39.45 8.20 5.18
CA LEU A 100 -40.89 8.33 4.95
C LEU A 100 -41.61 7.02 5.27
N LEU A 101 -41.06 5.89 4.83
CA LEU A 101 -41.62 4.57 5.14
C LEU A 101 -41.71 4.37 6.65
N SER A 102 -40.64 4.63 7.40
CA SER A 102 -40.66 4.52 8.86
C SER A 102 -41.70 5.45 9.51
N MET A 103 -41.75 6.72 9.11
CA MET A 103 -42.71 7.69 9.68
C MET A 103 -44.17 7.29 9.37
N THR A 104 -44.45 6.82 8.16
CA THR A 104 -45.80 6.35 7.79
C THR A 104 -46.21 5.11 8.60
N THR A 105 -45.31 4.14 8.81
CA THR A 105 -45.65 2.95 9.61
C THR A 105 -45.82 3.28 11.08
N PHE A 106 -45.04 4.21 11.65
CA PHE A 106 -45.27 4.73 13.01
C PHE A 106 -46.59 5.50 13.13
N ALA A 107 -46.95 6.29 12.13
CA ALA A 107 -48.20 7.05 12.14
C ALA A 107 -49.44 6.13 12.00
N GLN A 108 -49.32 5.02 11.27
CA GLN A 108 -50.42 4.06 11.07
C GLN A 108 -50.58 3.11 12.26
N SER A 109 -49.49 2.52 12.72
CA SER A 109 -49.53 1.38 13.66
C SER A 109 -48.95 1.69 15.04
N GLY A 110 -48.43 2.91 15.25
CA GLY A 110 -47.79 3.30 16.49
C GLY A 110 -46.46 2.57 16.71
N LEU A 111 -46.14 2.29 17.98
CA LEU A 111 -44.91 1.61 18.37
C LEU A 111 -45.00 0.10 18.03
N ASN A 112 -44.38 -0.29 16.93
CA ASN A 112 -44.32 -1.68 16.48
C ASN A 112 -42.87 -2.10 16.13
N PRO A 113 -42.44 -3.35 16.43
CA PRO A 113 -41.13 -3.87 16.04
C PRO A 113 -40.68 -3.60 14.59
N TYR A 114 -41.55 -3.78 13.58
CA TYR A 114 -41.14 -3.56 12.19
C TYR A 114 -40.90 -2.07 11.86
N SER A 115 -41.67 -1.15 12.46
CA SER A 115 -41.44 0.30 12.32
C SER A 115 -40.08 0.69 12.90
N GLY A 116 -39.72 0.11 14.05
CA GLY A 116 -38.41 0.30 14.67
C GLY A 116 -37.26 -0.28 13.83
N ALA A 117 -37.44 -1.45 13.21
CA ALA A 117 -36.43 -2.03 12.34
C ALA A 117 -36.15 -1.15 11.10
N ILE A 118 -37.19 -0.62 10.46
CA ILE A 118 -37.03 0.29 9.30
C ILE A 118 -36.33 1.58 9.72
N LEU A 119 -36.66 2.12 10.91
CA LEU A 119 -35.98 3.30 11.46
C LEU A 119 -34.50 3.05 11.72
N PHE A 120 -34.18 1.89 12.30
CA PHE A 120 -32.80 1.48 12.52
C PHE A 120 -32.03 1.41 11.20
N CYS A 121 -32.62 0.79 10.17
CA CYS A 121 -32.04 0.72 8.84
C CYS A 121 -31.84 2.11 8.22
N TYR A 122 -32.81 3.02 8.35
CA TYR A 122 -32.64 4.42 7.94
C TYR A 122 -31.42 5.08 8.61
N ILE A 123 -31.25 4.92 9.93
CA ILE A 123 -30.14 5.51 10.68
C ILE A 123 -28.80 4.88 10.28
N THR A 124 -28.73 3.55 10.17
CA THR A 124 -27.50 2.84 9.78
C THR A 124 -27.07 3.22 8.38
N PHE A 125 -27.97 3.20 7.39
CA PHE A 125 -27.65 3.60 6.02
C PHE A 125 -27.26 5.06 5.91
N THR A 126 -27.90 5.96 6.65
CA THR A 126 -27.48 7.37 6.69
C THR A 126 -26.05 7.52 7.22
N THR A 127 -25.72 6.76 8.27
CA THR A 127 -24.39 6.76 8.88
C THR A 127 -23.32 6.21 7.93
N VAL A 128 -23.62 5.12 7.23
CA VAL A 128 -22.69 4.45 6.31
C VAL A 128 -22.46 5.27 5.03
N LEU A 129 -23.51 5.85 4.46
CA LEU A 129 -23.45 6.56 3.17
C LEU A 129 -22.98 8.01 3.33
N PHE A 130 -23.38 8.71 4.39
CA PHE A 130 -23.08 10.14 4.58
C PHE A 130 -22.20 10.44 5.80
N GLY A 131 -21.80 9.41 6.55
CA GLY A 131 -20.89 9.50 7.68
C GLY A 131 -21.59 9.73 9.03
N VAL A 132 -20.79 9.62 10.09
CA VAL A 132 -21.26 9.66 11.49
C VAL A 132 -22.01 10.95 11.85
N LYS A 133 -21.56 12.10 11.32
CA LYS A 133 -22.23 13.39 11.56
C LYS A 133 -23.64 13.43 10.96
N ALA A 134 -23.85 12.81 9.80
CA ALA A 134 -25.17 12.70 9.20
C ALA A 134 -26.05 11.71 9.98
N GLY A 135 -25.46 10.64 10.52
CA GLY A 135 -26.14 9.70 11.43
C GLY A 135 -26.69 10.39 12.69
N TRP A 136 -25.92 11.26 13.34
CA TRP A 136 -26.44 12.02 14.49
C TRP A 136 -27.60 12.95 14.11
N ARG A 137 -27.55 13.57 12.92
CA ARG A 137 -28.65 14.41 12.41
C ARG A 137 -29.90 13.58 12.12
N SER A 138 -29.75 12.36 11.59
CA SER A 138 -30.89 11.48 11.32
C SER A 138 -31.53 10.95 12.60
N ILE A 139 -30.75 10.68 13.65
CA ILE A 139 -31.27 10.35 14.99
C ILE A 139 -32.11 11.52 15.53
N LEU A 140 -31.57 12.74 15.46
CA LEU A 140 -32.30 13.94 15.93
C LEU A 140 -33.59 14.14 15.12
N LEU A 141 -33.52 14.05 13.80
CA LEU A 141 -34.69 14.17 12.92
C LEU A 141 -35.75 13.09 13.22
N SER A 142 -35.30 11.86 13.49
CA SER A 142 -36.17 10.75 13.89
C SER A 142 -36.86 11.00 15.22
N ALA A 143 -36.12 11.52 16.21
CA ALA A 143 -36.68 11.86 17.52
C ALA A 143 -37.75 12.96 17.41
N VAL A 144 -37.49 13.99 16.59
CA VAL A 144 -38.48 15.05 16.30
C VAL A 144 -39.70 14.48 15.59
N GLY A 145 -39.51 13.64 14.57
CA GLY A 145 -40.61 13.00 13.84
C GLY A 145 -41.49 12.12 14.74
N LEU A 146 -40.87 11.29 15.59
CA LEU A 146 -41.58 10.49 16.58
C LEU A 146 -42.31 11.36 17.61
N GLY A 147 -41.69 12.44 18.08
CA GLY A 147 -42.32 13.41 18.97
C GLY A 147 -43.56 14.06 18.35
N PHE A 148 -43.49 14.41 17.06
CA PHE A 148 -44.62 14.94 16.32
C PHE A 148 -45.76 13.92 16.18
N ILE A 149 -45.44 12.66 15.86
CA ILE A 149 -46.43 11.57 15.78
C ILE A 149 -47.07 11.32 17.16
N ALA A 150 -46.27 11.28 18.22
CA ALA A 150 -46.77 11.11 19.58
C ALA A 150 -47.71 12.26 20.00
N PHE A 151 -47.36 13.50 19.66
CA PHE A 151 -48.21 14.67 19.86
C PHE A 151 -49.51 14.55 19.04
N ALA A 152 -49.43 14.15 17.76
CA ALA A 152 -50.59 13.96 16.90
C ALA A 152 -51.57 12.92 17.48
N PHE A 153 -51.08 11.78 17.98
CA PHE A 153 -51.91 10.80 18.68
C PHE A 153 -52.50 11.37 19.98
N ARG A 154 -51.72 12.12 20.77
CA ARG A 154 -52.21 12.73 22.00
C ARG A 154 -53.32 13.76 21.74
N SER A 155 -53.20 14.51 20.66
CA SER A 155 -54.18 15.51 20.21
C SER A 155 -55.39 14.92 19.47
N GLN A 156 -55.45 13.60 19.31
CA GLN A 156 -56.50 12.88 18.57
C GLN A 156 -56.68 13.34 17.10
N VAL A 157 -55.63 13.92 16.49
CA VAL A 157 -55.66 14.31 15.07
C VAL A 157 -55.79 13.07 14.18
N PHE A 158 -55.14 11.97 14.57
CA PHE A 158 -55.34 10.64 13.99
C PHE A 158 -55.31 9.60 15.11
N THR A 159 -56.01 8.47 14.92
CA THR A 159 -56.01 7.34 15.86
C THR A 159 -55.14 6.20 15.33
N PRO A 160 -54.24 5.61 16.14
CA PRO A 160 -53.44 4.48 15.69
C PRO A 160 -54.35 3.29 15.40
N GLN A 161 -54.17 2.68 14.23
CA GLN A 161 -54.77 1.40 13.92
C GLN A 161 -53.92 0.32 14.59
N LEU A 162 -54.33 -0.10 15.79
CA LEU A 162 -53.71 -1.23 16.49
C LEU A 162 -54.01 -2.50 15.70
N TYR A 163 -53.10 -2.87 14.79
CA TYR A 163 -53.10 -4.18 14.17
C TYR A 163 -52.73 -5.22 15.23
N ALA A 164 -53.73 -5.87 15.81
CA ALA A 164 -53.53 -7.08 16.60
C ALA A 164 -53.02 -8.16 15.66
N LEU A 165 -51.69 -8.36 15.64
CA LEU A 165 -51.08 -9.41 14.85
C LEU A 165 -51.51 -10.76 15.45
N ASP A 166 -52.35 -11.49 14.73
CA ASP A 166 -52.63 -12.88 15.06
C ASP A 166 -51.34 -13.68 14.91
N ALA A 167 -50.77 -14.10 16.05
CA ALA A 167 -49.54 -14.87 16.11
C ALA A 167 -49.71 -16.30 15.57
N THR A 168 -50.94 -16.79 15.41
CA THR A 168 -51.22 -18.10 14.81
C THR A 168 -51.31 -18.04 13.28
N ALA A 169 -51.58 -16.85 12.72
CA ALA A 169 -51.65 -16.65 11.29
C ALA A 169 -50.25 -16.70 10.64
N THR A 170 -49.98 -17.75 9.87
CA THR A 170 -48.71 -17.94 9.15
C THR A 170 -48.38 -16.76 8.21
N VAL A 171 -49.40 -16.10 7.64
CA VAL A 171 -49.23 -14.94 6.76
C VAL A 171 -48.56 -13.77 7.50
N ASN A 172 -48.88 -13.54 8.78
CA ASN A 172 -48.27 -12.45 9.56
C ASN A 172 -46.78 -12.69 9.83
N TRP A 173 -46.39 -13.94 10.07
CA TRP A 173 -44.99 -14.33 10.21
C TRP A 173 -44.20 -14.11 8.91
N LEU A 174 -44.81 -14.43 7.77
CA LEU A 174 -44.19 -14.19 6.47
C LEU A 174 -44.07 -12.69 6.18
N LEU A 175 -45.12 -11.90 6.41
CA LEU A 175 -45.13 -10.47 6.09
C LEU A 175 -44.20 -9.65 7.00
N PHE A 176 -44.32 -9.81 8.32
CA PHE A 176 -43.61 -8.96 9.27
C PHE A 176 -42.30 -9.59 9.76
N GLY A 177 -42.25 -10.92 9.88
CA GLY A 177 -41.04 -11.63 10.31
C GLY A 177 -39.94 -11.60 9.25
N ILE A 178 -40.25 -11.93 7.99
CA ILE A 178 -39.26 -11.86 6.89
C ILE A 178 -38.80 -10.42 6.69
N LEU A 179 -39.70 -9.44 6.73
CA LEU A 179 -39.35 -8.02 6.61
C LEU A 179 -38.34 -7.61 7.68
N LEU A 180 -38.55 -8.02 8.93
CA LEU A 180 -37.62 -7.73 10.03
C LEU A 180 -36.24 -8.34 9.76
N VAL A 181 -36.18 -9.62 9.39
CA VAL A 181 -34.91 -10.31 9.06
C VAL A 181 -34.21 -9.64 7.89
N VAL A 182 -34.94 -9.23 6.86
CA VAL A 182 -34.36 -8.56 5.69
C VAL A 182 -33.81 -7.19 6.06
N VAL A 183 -34.54 -6.38 6.82
CA VAL A 183 -34.12 -5.02 7.18
C VAL A 183 -32.87 -5.04 8.07
N PHE A 184 -32.82 -5.96 9.04
CA PHE A 184 -31.60 -6.18 9.83
C PHE A 184 -30.47 -6.77 8.99
N GLY A 185 -30.76 -7.74 8.11
CA GLY A 185 -29.78 -8.35 7.22
C GLY A 185 -29.13 -7.32 6.28
N LEU A 186 -29.90 -6.38 5.75
CA LEU A 186 -29.39 -5.26 4.95
C LEU A 186 -28.47 -4.36 5.76
N SER A 187 -28.84 -4.04 7.01
CA SER A 187 -27.98 -3.25 7.91
C SER A 187 -26.68 -3.99 8.22
N VAL A 188 -26.74 -5.29 8.53
CA VAL A 188 -25.56 -6.14 8.76
C VAL A 188 -24.69 -6.23 7.51
N SER A 189 -25.28 -6.37 6.33
CA SER A 189 -24.56 -6.40 5.06
C SER A 189 -23.81 -5.08 4.80
N ALA A 190 -24.48 -3.95 5.00
CA ALA A 190 -23.86 -2.63 4.87
C ALA A 190 -22.67 -2.46 5.82
N ILE A 191 -22.84 -2.81 7.09
CA ILE A 191 -21.76 -2.77 8.09
C ILE A 191 -20.64 -3.73 7.72
N GLY A 192 -20.94 -4.96 7.31
CA GLY A 192 -19.95 -5.96 6.93
C GLY A 192 -19.10 -5.54 5.73
N ILE A 193 -19.68 -4.88 4.74
CA ILE A 193 -18.92 -4.33 3.61
C ILE A 193 -17.95 -3.23 4.07
N VAL A 194 -18.39 -2.35 4.98
CA VAL A 194 -17.50 -1.33 5.57
C VAL A 194 -16.37 -1.97 6.38
N LEU A 195 -16.67 -2.97 7.21
CA LEU A 195 -15.69 -3.66 8.04
C LEU A 195 -14.64 -4.39 7.18
N ASN A 196 -15.07 -5.08 6.12
CA ASN A 196 -14.17 -5.74 5.18
C ASN A 196 -13.31 -4.72 4.42
N ALA A 197 -13.89 -3.58 4.03
CA ALA A 197 -13.12 -2.53 3.40
C ALA A 197 -12.08 -1.95 4.38
N LEU A 198 -12.45 -1.77 5.65
CA LEU A 198 -11.54 -1.29 6.68
C LEU A 198 -10.39 -2.27 6.91
N SER A 199 -10.66 -3.57 7.05
CA SER A 199 -9.62 -4.58 7.24
C SER A 199 -8.63 -4.62 6.08
N THR A 200 -9.13 -4.65 4.83
CA THR A 200 -8.27 -4.61 3.64
C THR A 200 -7.43 -3.33 3.57
N ASN A 201 -7.99 -2.18 3.97
CA ASN A 201 -7.21 -0.94 4.02
C ASN A 201 -6.16 -0.94 5.14
N LEU A 202 -6.47 -1.51 6.30
CA LEU A 202 -5.52 -1.66 7.40
C LEU A 202 -4.37 -2.60 7.03
N GLU A 203 -4.64 -3.71 6.34
CA GLU A 203 -3.61 -4.62 5.82
C GLU A 203 -2.68 -3.91 4.82
N LYS A 204 -3.22 -3.08 3.93
CA LYS A 204 -2.41 -2.26 3.02
C LYS A 204 -1.53 -1.28 3.78
N VAL A 205 -2.06 -0.62 4.82
CA VAL A 205 -1.31 0.31 5.66
C VAL A 205 -0.18 -0.41 6.39
N SER A 206 -0.45 -1.58 6.99
CA SER A 206 0.60 -2.35 7.67
C SER A 206 1.68 -2.81 6.70
N PHE A 207 1.30 -3.28 5.50
CA PHE A 207 2.25 -3.70 4.47
C PHE A 207 3.14 -2.55 3.98
N PHE A 208 2.56 -1.37 3.74
CA PHE A 208 3.37 -0.20 3.38
C PHE A 208 4.28 0.26 4.52
N SER A 209 3.81 0.18 5.77
CA SER A 209 4.62 0.53 6.94
C SER A 209 5.85 -0.38 7.06
N THR A 210 5.68 -1.69 6.93
CA THR A 210 6.80 -2.65 6.99
C THR A 210 7.78 -2.44 5.83
N ASN A 211 7.27 -2.22 4.61
CA ASN A 211 8.15 -1.96 3.47
C ASN A 211 8.94 -0.65 3.62
N LEU A 212 8.35 0.39 4.23
CA LEU A 212 9.05 1.64 4.50
C LEU A 212 10.16 1.47 5.54
N GLU A 213 9.92 0.67 6.58
CA GLU A 213 10.96 0.33 7.57
C GLU A 213 12.12 -0.43 6.92
N ASP A 214 11.84 -1.39 6.05
CA ASP A 214 12.86 -2.15 5.32
C ASP A 214 13.66 -1.26 4.35
N GLU A 215 13.00 -0.38 3.60
CA GLU A 215 13.68 0.59 2.72
C GLU A 215 14.53 1.56 3.53
N GLN A 216 14.03 2.08 4.66
CA GLN A 216 14.83 2.95 5.55
C GLN A 216 16.07 2.23 6.07
N LYS A 217 15.94 0.97 6.50
CA LYS A 217 17.07 0.17 6.97
C LYS A 217 18.09 -0.05 5.87
N LYS A 218 17.64 -0.36 4.65
CA LYS A 218 18.51 -0.54 3.48
C LYS A 218 19.26 0.74 3.14
N VAL A 219 18.57 1.89 3.13
CA VAL A 219 19.19 3.19 2.92
C VAL A 219 20.21 3.51 4.02
N ALA A 220 19.90 3.23 5.29
CA ALA A 220 20.83 3.43 6.39
C ALA A 220 22.10 2.58 6.24
N THR A 221 21.95 1.29 5.89
CA THR A 221 23.10 0.41 5.63
C THR A 221 23.93 0.85 4.42
N LEU A 222 23.29 1.33 3.35
CA LEU A 222 23.99 1.88 2.18
C LEU A 222 24.75 3.16 2.54
N LEU A 223 24.14 4.03 3.34
CA LEU A 223 24.78 5.25 3.82
C LEU A 223 25.99 4.92 4.68
N GLU A 224 25.87 4.02 5.66
CA GLU A 224 26.97 3.57 6.52
C GLU A 224 28.13 2.97 5.71
N LYS A 225 27.82 2.16 4.70
CA LYS A 225 28.83 1.61 3.80
C LYS A 225 29.53 2.70 3.00
N SER A 226 28.78 3.69 2.49
CA SER A 226 29.32 4.81 1.73
C SER A 226 30.19 5.72 2.59
N THR A 227 29.76 6.04 3.82
CA THR A 227 30.55 6.84 4.76
C THR A 227 31.84 6.14 5.14
N SER A 228 31.80 4.84 5.45
CA SER A 228 33.00 4.05 5.74
C SER A 228 33.99 4.02 4.56
N GLN A 229 33.50 3.90 3.32
CA GLN A 229 34.35 3.97 2.12
C GLN A 229 34.98 5.37 1.95
N LEU A 230 34.22 6.43 2.19
CA LEU A 230 34.71 7.81 2.13
C LEU A 230 35.76 8.08 3.20
N GLU A 231 35.55 7.65 4.45
CA GLU A 231 36.52 7.78 5.54
C GLU A 231 37.83 7.05 5.22
N ARG A 232 37.74 5.83 4.66
CA ARG A 232 38.93 5.08 4.23
C ARG A 232 39.67 5.81 3.11
N ARG A 233 38.94 6.38 2.14
CA ARG A 233 39.54 7.13 1.03
C ARG A 233 40.17 8.44 1.50
N GLU A 234 39.51 9.17 2.39
CA GLU A 234 40.05 10.38 3.01
C GLU A 234 41.34 10.07 3.76
N THR A 235 41.35 8.99 4.57
CA THR A 235 42.55 8.55 5.28
C THR A 235 43.69 8.23 4.31
N GLN A 236 43.42 7.48 3.23
CA GLN A 236 44.42 7.19 2.19
C GLN A 236 44.99 8.46 1.54
N LEU A 237 44.13 9.42 1.20
CA LEU A 237 44.55 10.68 0.58
C LEU A 237 45.36 11.55 1.55
N ARG A 238 44.93 11.67 2.80
CA ARG A 238 45.66 12.39 3.85
C ARG A 238 47.05 11.81 4.06
N THR A 239 47.15 10.49 4.15
CA THR A 239 48.42 9.78 4.30
C THR A 239 49.33 9.98 3.08
N ALA A 240 48.81 9.83 1.86
CA ALA A 240 49.59 10.08 0.64
C ALA A 240 50.10 11.54 0.55
N SER A 241 49.29 12.50 0.98
CA SER A 241 49.68 13.92 1.04
C SER A 241 50.78 14.16 2.09
N GLN A 242 50.68 13.52 3.26
CA GLN A 242 51.70 13.61 4.30
C GLN A 242 53.04 13.04 3.84
N ILE A 243 53.01 11.84 3.25
CA ILE A 243 54.17 11.19 2.64
C ILE A 243 54.84 12.10 1.60
N SER A 244 54.04 12.72 0.72
CA SER A 244 54.57 13.61 -0.33
C SER A 244 55.24 14.87 0.24
N ARG A 245 54.70 15.42 1.34
CA ARG A 245 55.30 16.57 2.05
C ARG A 245 56.63 16.19 2.71
N ASP A 246 56.64 15.07 3.44
CA ASP A 246 57.83 14.62 4.16
C ASP A 246 59.00 14.37 3.19
N PHE A 247 58.73 13.79 2.02
CA PHE A 247 59.74 13.57 0.97
C PHE A 247 60.27 14.86 0.33
N SER A 248 59.44 15.87 0.16
CA SER A 248 59.86 17.15 -0.45
C SER A 248 60.92 17.90 0.39
N THR A 249 61.10 17.52 1.65
CA THR A 249 62.06 18.16 2.58
C THR A 249 63.39 17.40 2.74
N MET A 250 63.55 16.21 2.15
CA MET A 250 64.74 15.38 2.33
C MET A 250 65.76 15.60 1.21
N MET A 251 67.03 15.80 1.58
CA MET A 251 68.12 16.20 0.67
C MET A 251 69.05 15.05 0.26
N ASP A 252 68.97 13.89 0.93
CA ASP A 252 69.77 12.70 0.60
C ASP A 252 68.92 11.65 -0.17
N PRO A 253 69.26 11.36 -1.45
CA PRO A 253 68.52 10.42 -2.29
C PRO A 253 68.45 8.99 -1.73
N LYS A 254 69.49 8.51 -1.04
CA LYS A 254 69.49 7.13 -0.53
C LYS A 254 68.54 7.01 0.66
N THR A 255 68.71 7.87 1.66
CA THR A 255 67.83 7.91 2.84
C THR A 255 66.37 8.21 2.46
N LEU A 256 66.15 9.00 1.40
CA LEU A 256 64.81 9.25 0.87
C LEU A 256 64.15 7.96 0.37
N LEU A 257 64.82 7.20 -0.51
CA LEU A 257 64.23 5.99 -1.10
C LEU A 257 63.91 4.92 -0.06
N ASP A 258 64.77 4.73 0.94
CA ASP A 258 64.55 3.78 2.04
C ASP A 258 63.35 4.18 2.91
N LYS A 259 63.19 5.48 3.21
CA LYS A 259 61.99 5.97 3.90
C LYS A 259 60.73 5.85 3.04
N VAL A 260 60.84 6.03 1.73
CA VAL A 260 59.70 5.88 0.80
C VAL A 260 59.16 4.47 0.84
N VAL A 261 60.01 3.47 0.65
CA VAL A 261 59.55 2.07 0.58
C VAL A 261 58.94 1.61 1.90
N ASN A 262 59.53 1.99 3.04
CA ASN A 262 59.00 1.65 4.36
C ASN A 262 57.67 2.36 4.66
N SER A 263 57.57 3.66 4.33
CA SER A 263 56.33 4.42 4.51
C SER A 263 55.21 3.89 3.64
N VAL A 264 55.47 3.54 2.38
CA VAL A 264 54.46 2.95 1.48
C VAL A 264 54.03 1.57 1.99
N ARG A 265 54.97 0.74 2.45
CA ARG A 265 54.63 -0.57 3.01
C ARG A 265 53.70 -0.48 4.21
N GLU A 266 54.03 0.36 5.19
CA GLU A 266 53.28 0.48 6.42
C GLU A 266 51.91 1.11 6.19
N ASN A 267 51.86 2.21 5.44
CA ASN A 267 50.62 2.97 5.24
C ASN A 267 49.62 2.27 4.34
N PHE A 268 50.08 1.44 3.40
CA PHE A 268 49.22 0.64 2.53
C PHE A 268 49.10 -0.83 2.97
N ASN A 269 49.71 -1.19 4.12
CA ASN A 269 49.77 -2.55 4.66
C ASN A 269 50.16 -3.61 3.62
N LEU A 270 51.25 -3.33 2.89
CA LEU A 270 51.77 -4.20 1.85
C LEU A 270 52.79 -5.18 2.43
N TYR A 271 52.90 -6.37 1.83
CA TYR A 271 53.88 -7.37 2.25
C TYR A 271 55.33 -6.90 2.00
N TYR A 272 55.59 -6.31 0.84
CA TYR A 272 56.90 -5.83 0.42
C TYR A 272 56.78 -4.66 -0.54
N VAL A 273 57.71 -3.70 -0.46
CA VAL A 273 57.86 -2.61 -1.42
C VAL A 273 59.33 -2.49 -1.81
N GLY A 274 59.59 -2.31 -3.11
CA GLY A 274 60.92 -2.06 -3.64
C GLY A 274 60.91 -1.00 -4.73
N ILE A 275 61.94 -0.16 -4.77
CA ILE A 275 62.15 0.85 -5.81
C ILE A 275 63.34 0.45 -6.67
N PHE A 276 63.10 0.36 -7.97
CA PHE A 276 64.12 0.10 -8.98
C PHE A 276 64.42 1.39 -9.74
N VAL A 277 65.70 1.67 -9.98
CA VAL A 277 66.19 2.80 -10.76
C VAL A 277 66.99 2.27 -11.94
N LEU A 278 66.82 2.89 -13.11
CA LEU A 278 67.55 2.50 -14.31
C LEU A 278 69.05 2.74 -14.14
N ASP A 279 69.85 1.84 -14.71
CA ASP A 279 71.29 2.07 -14.89
C ASP A 279 71.54 3.16 -15.94
N SER A 280 72.79 3.63 -16.03
CA SER A 280 73.19 4.70 -16.95
C SER A 280 72.93 4.36 -18.42
N ASP A 281 72.93 3.07 -18.75
CA ASP A 281 72.73 2.57 -20.12
C ASP A 281 71.25 2.28 -20.42
N GLY A 282 70.36 2.40 -19.44
CA GLY A 282 68.93 2.10 -19.56
C GLY A 282 68.60 0.62 -19.80
N ARG A 283 69.57 -0.28 -19.64
CA ARG A 283 69.44 -1.73 -19.93
C ARG A 283 68.88 -2.50 -18.74
N TYR A 284 69.19 -2.06 -17.52
CA TYR A 284 68.79 -2.76 -16.30
C TYR A 284 68.05 -1.84 -15.33
N ALA A 285 66.96 -2.35 -14.77
CA ALA A 285 66.31 -1.79 -13.59
C ALA A 285 67.01 -2.37 -12.35
N VAL A 286 67.72 -1.53 -11.58
CA VAL A 286 68.52 -1.93 -10.41
C VAL A 286 67.76 -1.58 -9.14
N LEU A 287 67.60 -2.54 -8.21
CA LEU A 287 66.95 -2.28 -6.93
C LEU A 287 67.80 -1.29 -6.11
N ARG A 288 67.22 -0.16 -5.73
CA ARG A 288 67.89 0.88 -4.93
C ARG A 288 67.41 0.97 -3.49
N ALA A 289 66.16 0.60 -3.23
CA ALA A 289 65.59 0.52 -1.90
C ALA A 289 64.57 -0.61 -1.85
N GLY A 290 64.49 -1.32 -0.72
CA GLY A 290 63.58 -2.43 -0.51
C GLY A 290 63.28 -2.62 0.97
N THR A 291 62.06 -3.04 1.30
CA THR A 291 61.63 -3.16 2.70
C THR A 291 62.07 -4.48 3.34
N GLY A 292 62.50 -4.42 4.60
CA GLY A 292 62.84 -5.58 5.45
C GLY A 292 64.06 -6.38 4.96
N ASP A 293 64.32 -7.50 5.63
CA ASP A 293 65.49 -8.36 5.40
C ASP A 293 65.64 -8.83 3.95
N ALA A 294 64.51 -9.07 3.26
CA ALA A 294 64.50 -9.45 1.86
C ALA A 294 65.04 -8.31 0.97
N GLY A 295 64.64 -7.06 1.26
CA GLY A 295 65.12 -5.87 0.57
C GLY A 295 66.62 -5.68 0.74
N GLU A 296 67.12 -5.77 1.97
CA GLU A 296 68.55 -5.62 2.27
C GLU A 296 69.40 -6.66 1.55
N LYS A 297 69.03 -7.95 1.63
CA LYS A 297 69.73 -9.04 0.94
C LYS A 297 69.74 -8.86 -0.59
N MET A 298 68.62 -8.39 -1.16
CA MET A 298 68.54 -8.13 -2.60
C MET A 298 69.41 -6.93 -3.03
N ILE A 299 69.51 -5.89 -2.20
CA ILE A 299 70.38 -4.74 -2.48
C ILE A 299 71.85 -5.17 -2.40
N GLU A 300 72.24 -5.94 -1.38
CA GLU A 300 73.61 -6.49 -1.25
C GLU A 300 73.98 -7.38 -2.44
N ALA A 301 73.03 -8.16 -2.95
CA ALA A 301 73.19 -8.99 -4.13
C ALA A 301 73.21 -8.20 -5.47
N ASN A 302 73.16 -6.86 -5.44
CA ASN A 302 73.02 -5.99 -6.62
C ASN A 302 71.88 -6.44 -7.55
N HIS A 303 70.74 -6.79 -6.95
CA HIS A 303 69.60 -7.34 -7.68
C HIS A 303 69.14 -6.38 -8.78
N ARG A 304 69.15 -6.88 -10.02
CA ARG A 304 68.81 -6.12 -11.22
C ARG A 304 68.00 -6.98 -12.19
N LEU A 305 67.11 -6.33 -12.93
CA LEU A 305 66.23 -6.97 -13.90
C LEU A 305 66.39 -6.27 -15.25
N GLU A 306 66.43 -7.04 -16.33
CA GLU A 306 66.55 -6.49 -17.68
C GLU A 306 65.26 -5.78 -18.12
N VAL A 307 65.42 -4.61 -18.74
CA VAL A 307 64.31 -3.83 -19.29
C VAL A 307 63.74 -4.53 -20.52
N GLY A 308 62.41 -4.71 -20.58
CA GLY A 308 61.74 -5.47 -21.64
C GLY A 308 61.89 -6.99 -21.53
N GLY A 309 62.61 -7.50 -20.53
CA GLY A 309 62.72 -8.93 -20.25
C GLY A 309 61.47 -9.56 -19.63
N ALA A 310 61.62 -10.79 -19.18
CA ALA A 310 60.56 -11.63 -18.63
C ALA A 310 60.03 -11.19 -17.23
N SER A 311 60.44 -10.04 -16.70
CA SER A 311 59.96 -9.57 -15.39
C SER A 311 58.83 -8.56 -15.54
N MET A 312 57.86 -8.56 -14.63
CA MET A 312 56.80 -7.53 -14.58
C MET A 312 57.39 -6.12 -14.49
N ILE A 313 58.51 -5.97 -13.78
CA ILE A 313 59.23 -4.71 -13.61
C ILE A 313 59.86 -4.27 -14.94
N GLY A 314 60.58 -5.17 -15.61
CA GLY A 314 61.16 -4.92 -16.93
C GLY A 314 60.10 -4.59 -17.99
N TRP A 315 58.95 -5.26 -17.96
CA TRP A 315 57.82 -4.96 -18.83
C TRP A 315 57.21 -3.58 -18.56
N CYS A 316 56.98 -3.24 -17.29
CA CYS A 316 56.44 -1.95 -16.85
C CYS A 316 57.31 -0.79 -17.32
N VAL A 317 58.63 -0.92 -17.15
CA VAL A 317 59.61 0.08 -17.59
C VAL A 317 59.60 0.24 -19.12
N SER A 318 59.61 -0.87 -19.86
CA SER A 318 59.64 -0.86 -21.34
C SER A 318 58.39 -0.23 -21.95
N ASN A 319 57.21 -0.53 -21.39
CA ASN A 319 55.92 -0.06 -21.92
C ASN A 319 55.45 1.26 -21.31
N ARG A 320 56.13 1.78 -20.27
CA ARG A 320 55.74 2.98 -19.50
C ARG A 320 54.30 2.93 -19.00
N GLN A 321 53.83 1.73 -18.64
CA GLN A 321 52.47 1.48 -18.17
C GLN A 321 52.50 0.68 -16.89
N ALA A 322 51.71 1.12 -15.90
CA ALA A 322 51.53 0.39 -14.66
C ALA A 322 50.89 -0.98 -14.96
N ARG A 323 51.45 -2.04 -14.36
CA ARG A 323 50.93 -3.41 -14.48
C ARG A 323 50.61 -3.95 -13.10
N ILE A 324 49.41 -4.51 -12.96
CA ILE A 324 48.91 -5.13 -11.73
C ILE A 324 48.52 -6.57 -12.08
N ALA A 325 49.08 -7.56 -11.39
CA ALA A 325 48.68 -8.96 -11.51
C ALA A 325 47.93 -9.38 -10.24
N LEU A 326 46.70 -9.89 -10.40
CA LEU A 326 45.85 -10.35 -9.29
C LEU A 326 46.20 -11.78 -8.83
N ASP A 327 46.78 -12.59 -9.72
CA ASP A 327 47.34 -13.91 -9.43
C ASP A 327 48.66 -14.08 -10.17
N VAL A 328 49.75 -14.09 -9.41
CA VAL A 328 51.13 -14.15 -9.94
C VAL A 328 51.55 -15.58 -10.33
N GLY A 329 50.72 -16.60 -10.02
CA GLY A 329 50.98 -18.01 -10.32
C GLY A 329 50.51 -18.47 -11.71
N ALA A 330 49.53 -17.79 -12.30
CA ALA A 330 48.92 -18.18 -13.57
C ALA A 330 49.47 -17.44 -14.81
N GLU A 331 50.25 -16.36 -14.63
CA GLU A 331 50.92 -15.65 -15.73
C GLU A 331 52.27 -16.32 -16.10
N GLN A 332 52.47 -16.59 -17.39
CA GLN A 332 53.61 -17.31 -17.98
C GLN A 332 54.99 -16.65 -17.86
N VAL A 333 55.13 -15.60 -17.05
CA VAL A 333 56.35 -14.78 -17.00
C VAL A 333 56.79 -14.52 -15.56
N ARG A 334 57.02 -15.59 -14.79
CA ARG A 334 57.58 -15.51 -13.44
C ARG A 334 59.11 -15.49 -13.51
N PHE A 335 59.72 -14.35 -13.16
CA PHE A 335 61.06 -14.36 -12.59
C PHE A 335 60.91 -14.75 -11.11
N ASN A 336 61.35 -15.95 -10.73
CA ASN A 336 61.19 -16.44 -9.36
C ASN A 336 62.23 -15.76 -8.46
N ASN A 337 61.78 -14.85 -7.59
CA ASN A 337 62.68 -14.17 -6.66
C ASN A 337 62.95 -15.08 -5.44
N PRO A 338 64.20 -15.52 -5.19
CA PRO A 338 64.50 -16.43 -4.09
C PRO A 338 64.37 -15.79 -2.69
N TYR A 339 64.16 -14.48 -2.60
CA TYR A 339 64.04 -13.74 -1.32
C TYR A 339 62.61 -13.35 -0.96
N LEU A 340 61.63 -13.61 -1.83
CA LEU A 340 60.21 -13.32 -1.59
C LEU A 340 59.39 -14.59 -1.87
N PRO A 341 58.31 -14.85 -1.11
CA PRO A 341 57.47 -16.05 -1.25
C PRO A 341 56.78 -16.18 -2.61
#